data_AF-A0A522C5A5-F1
#
_entry.id   AF-A0A522C5A5-F1
#
_cell.length_a   1.000
_cell.length_b   1.000
_cell.length_c   1.000
_cell.angle_alpha   90.00
_cell.angle_beta   90.00
_cell.angle_gamma   90.00
#
_symmetry.space_group_name_H-M   'P 1'
#
loop_
_entity.id
_entity.type
_entity.pdbx_description
1 polymer ?
#
loop_
_entity_poly.entity_id
_entity_poly.type
_entity_poly.pdbx_seq_one_letter_code
_entity_poly.pdbx_strand_id
1 'polypeptide(L)'
;KDITGKIADVISFLNNSESPVVSVDIPSGISSDTGQIMGNAVIADYTITFGLPKRGHFLYPGAEHTGSLFIEDIGFPKALLEAAKVELLERRDVSLLIPERPGYSHKGDYGHVLVVAGSRGKTGAAFMAAKACMRAGAGLVTIGVPESLMDVFQARVTEEMILPLPDAGDGTLSSKASEKILKFLSDKADVLAIGPGISNTDGTKKLISDVVLNAAVPMVIDADAINALSSEINIFKKAKAPIILTPHTGEMARLLQGSKGQRVKGSREIEIDRINTAMNFSKETGTYLVFKGAPTIIAEPEGSVFINSTGNPGMASAGVGDVLTGMIAGFFGQGLNSLEASILGVFMHGLSGDITAGRKGEHSLIASDIIDSIPEAFVLLKEGLK
;
A
#
# COMPACT_ATOMS: atom_id res chain seq x y z
N LYS A 1 -1.77 -24.43 -19.68
CA LYS A 1 -2.81 -25.47 -19.86
C LYS A 1 -2.97 -26.19 -18.54
N ASP A 2 -4.18 -26.64 -18.20
CA ASP A 2 -4.36 -27.41 -16.97
C ASP A 2 -3.62 -28.74 -17.05
N ILE A 3 -2.96 -29.09 -15.95
CA ILE A 3 -2.32 -30.38 -15.74
C ILE A 3 -3.39 -31.41 -15.41
N THR A 4 -3.42 -32.49 -16.18
CA THR A 4 -4.42 -33.56 -16.05
C THR A 4 -3.79 -34.92 -16.32
N GLY A 5 -4.51 -36.00 -15.98
CA GLY A 5 -4.09 -37.38 -16.23
C GLY A 5 -2.79 -37.74 -15.50
N LYS A 6 -1.95 -38.56 -16.15
CA LYS A 6 -0.73 -39.12 -15.54
C LYS A 6 0.21 -38.09 -14.92
N ILE A 7 0.30 -36.88 -15.48
CA ILE A 7 1.15 -35.81 -14.92
C ILE A 7 0.58 -35.33 -13.59
N ALA A 8 -0.76 -35.15 -13.49
CA ALA A 8 -1.40 -34.80 -12.24
C ALA A 8 -1.20 -35.88 -11.17
N ASP A 9 -1.24 -37.17 -11.56
CA ASP A 9 -0.98 -38.28 -10.64
C ASP A 9 0.46 -38.26 -10.10
N VAL A 10 1.45 -37.98 -10.95
CA VAL A 10 2.86 -37.83 -10.54
C VAL A 10 3.04 -36.66 -9.57
N ILE A 11 2.43 -35.51 -9.83
CA ILE A 11 2.48 -34.35 -8.93
C ILE A 11 1.88 -34.72 -7.56
N SER A 12 0.71 -35.37 -7.55
CA SER A 12 0.08 -35.82 -6.31
C SER A 12 0.95 -36.83 -5.55
N PHE A 13 1.64 -37.74 -6.25
CA PHE A 13 2.60 -38.65 -5.62
C PHE A 13 3.77 -37.90 -4.98
N LEU A 14 4.35 -36.91 -5.68
CA LEU A 14 5.46 -36.09 -5.17
C LEU A 14 5.04 -35.29 -3.92
N ASN A 15 3.88 -34.63 -3.96
CA ASN A 15 3.38 -33.81 -2.85
C ASN A 15 3.05 -34.63 -1.59
N ASN A 16 2.84 -35.94 -1.71
CA ASN A 16 2.63 -36.85 -0.58
C ASN A 16 3.91 -37.59 -0.15
N SER A 17 5.04 -37.33 -0.81
CA SER A 17 6.32 -37.94 -0.46
C SER A 17 7.00 -37.16 0.68
N GLU A 18 7.77 -37.84 1.52
CA GLU A 18 8.60 -37.21 2.55
C GLU A 18 9.97 -36.74 2.01
N SER A 19 10.19 -36.86 0.69
CA SER A 19 11.46 -36.47 0.07
C SER A 19 11.48 -34.98 -0.25
N PRO A 20 12.62 -34.28 -0.07
CA PRO A 20 12.74 -32.90 -0.49
C PRO A 20 12.45 -32.73 -1.99
N VAL A 21 11.61 -31.75 -2.33
CA VAL A 21 11.21 -31.45 -3.71
C VAL A 21 11.89 -30.16 -4.17
N VAL A 22 12.71 -30.30 -5.23
CA VAL A 22 13.35 -29.15 -5.90
C VAL A 22 12.67 -28.92 -7.23
N SER A 23 12.08 -27.74 -7.40
CA SER A 23 11.52 -27.30 -8.69
C SER A 23 12.56 -26.53 -9.49
N VAL A 24 12.59 -26.80 -10.79
CA VAL A 24 13.47 -26.11 -11.75
C VAL A 24 12.63 -25.09 -12.52
N ASP A 25 13.10 -23.84 -12.53
CA ASP A 25 12.46 -22.63 -13.05
C ASP A 25 11.21 -22.15 -12.31
N ILE A 26 10.19 -23.00 -12.21
CA ILE A 26 8.92 -22.75 -11.51
C ILE A 26 8.30 -24.09 -11.09
N PRO A 27 7.60 -24.18 -9.94
CA PRO A 27 6.87 -25.39 -9.58
C PRO A 27 5.90 -25.80 -10.68
N SER A 28 6.04 -27.05 -11.14
CA SER A 28 5.21 -27.57 -12.24
C SER A 28 3.74 -27.47 -11.86
N GLY A 29 2.95 -26.81 -12.70
CA GLY A 29 1.53 -26.55 -12.45
C GLY A 29 1.21 -25.15 -11.95
N ILE A 30 2.21 -24.32 -11.64
CA ILE A 30 2.00 -22.91 -11.36
C ILE A 30 2.12 -22.09 -12.65
N SER A 31 1.18 -21.18 -12.87
CA SER A 31 1.26 -20.16 -13.89
C SER A 31 2.36 -19.15 -13.55
N SER A 32 3.38 -19.02 -14.41
CA SER A 32 4.48 -18.06 -14.23
C SER A 32 4.04 -16.60 -14.22
N ASP A 33 2.91 -16.29 -14.85
CA ASP A 33 2.43 -14.92 -14.99
C ASP A 33 1.49 -14.49 -13.85
N THR A 34 0.71 -15.43 -13.32
CA THR A 34 -0.41 -15.13 -12.40
C THR A 34 -0.33 -15.85 -11.06
N GLY A 35 0.61 -16.80 -10.89
CA GLY A 35 0.71 -17.62 -9.68
C GLY A 35 -0.43 -18.61 -9.47
N GLN A 36 -1.38 -18.72 -10.42
CA GLN A 36 -2.51 -19.63 -10.28
C GLN A 36 -2.11 -21.09 -10.51
N ILE A 37 -2.75 -21.99 -9.77
CA ILE A 37 -2.64 -23.44 -9.98
C ILE A 37 -3.40 -23.83 -11.25
N MET A 38 -2.70 -24.46 -12.18
CA MET A 38 -3.19 -24.96 -13.45
C MET A 38 -3.61 -26.43 -13.30
N GLY A 39 -4.73 -26.68 -12.61
CA GLY A 39 -5.27 -28.03 -12.36
C GLY A 39 -4.65 -28.75 -11.16
N ASN A 40 -3.34 -29.00 -11.17
CA ASN A 40 -2.57 -29.53 -10.04
C ASN A 40 -1.17 -28.91 -10.05
N ALA A 41 -0.54 -28.71 -8.89
CA ALA A 41 0.78 -28.09 -8.79
C ALA A 41 1.68 -28.75 -7.75
N VAL A 42 2.97 -28.80 -8.08
CA VAL A 42 4.04 -29.24 -7.17
C VAL A 42 4.14 -28.27 -5.99
N ILE A 43 4.30 -28.80 -4.78
CA ILE A 43 4.70 -28.03 -3.59
C ILE A 43 6.19 -28.25 -3.41
N ALA A 44 7.00 -27.22 -3.68
CA ALA A 44 8.45 -27.32 -3.62
C ALA A 44 8.99 -26.85 -2.26
N ASP A 45 10.02 -27.53 -1.77
CA ASP A 45 10.84 -27.02 -0.65
C ASP A 45 11.79 -25.91 -1.15
N TYR A 46 12.30 -26.10 -2.37
CA TYR A 46 13.24 -25.20 -3.03
C TYR A 46 12.88 -25.01 -4.51
N THR A 47 13.02 -23.79 -5.01
CA THR A 47 12.90 -23.50 -6.45
C THR A 47 14.16 -22.79 -6.93
N ILE A 48 14.76 -23.27 -8.01
CA ILE A 48 15.89 -22.61 -8.68
C ILE A 48 15.37 -22.02 -9.99
N THR A 49 15.35 -20.70 -10.11
CA THR A 49 14.90 -19.98 -11.30
C THR A 49 16.04 -19.26 -12.00
N PHE A 50 15.86 -18.94 -13.28
CA PHE A 50 16.95 -18.43 -14.12
C PHE A 50 16.70 -17.00 -14.59
N GLY A 51 17.74 -16.16 -14.51
CA GLY A 51 17.74 -14.76 -14.95
C GLY A 51 16.96 -13.86 -14.01
N LEU A 52 15.63 -13.82 -14.15
CA LEU A 52 14.73 -13.06 -13.28
C LEU A 52 13.69 -13.99 -12.67
N PRO A 53 13.21 -13.69 -11.45
CA PRO A 53 12.12 -14.44 -10.86
C PRO A 53 10.82 -14.14 -11.62
N LYS A 54 9.97 -15.16 -11.70
CA LYS A 54 8.69 -15.08 -12.39
C LYS A 54 7.65 -14.53 -11.41
N ARG A 55 6.63 -13.84 -11.93
CA ARG A 55 5.55 -13.25 -11.11
C ARG A 55 4.87 -14.32 -10.25
N GLY A 56 4.69 -15.52 -10.80
CA GLY A 56 4.09 -16.65 -10.11
C GLY A 56 4.84 -17.14 -8.86
N HIS A 57 6.10 -16.75 -8.66
CA HIS A 57 6.82 -17.04 -7.41
C HIS A 57 6.39 -16.17 -6.23
N PHE A 58 5.78 -15.02 -6.51
CA PHE A 58 5.38 -14.05 -5.49
C PHE A 58 3.86 -13.89 -5.40
N LEU A 59 3.13 -14.17 -6.48
CA LEU A 59 1.68 -14.13 -6.49
C LEU A 59 1.09 -15.42 -5.91
N TYR A 60 0.09 -15.27 -5.03
CA TYR A 60 -0.59 -16.40 -4.40
C TYR A 60 -1.64 -17.03 -5.35
N PRO A 61 -1.82 -18.37 -5.30
CA PRO A 61 -1.18 -19.33 -4.39
C PRO A 61 0.26 -19.77 -4.79
N GLY A 62 0.77 -19.40 -5.96
CA GLY A 62 2.08 -19.86 -6.45
C GLY A 62 3.27 -19.59 -5.52
N ALA A 63 3.22 -18.50 -4.75
CA ALA A 63 4.18 -18.22 -3.69
C ALA A 63 4.27 -19.35 -2.65
N GLU A 64 3.14 -19.95 -2.24
CA GLU A 64 3.10 -21.06 -1.28
C GLU A 64 3.70 -22.35 -1.85
N HIS A 65 3.70 -22.48 -3.18
CA HIS A 65 4.25 -23.64 -3.87
C HIS A 65 5.74 -23.50 -4.19
N THR A 66 6.31 -22.30 -4.06
CA THR A 66 7.67 -21.98 -4.51
C THR A 66 8.74 -22.43 -3.51
N GLY A 67 8.42 -22.47 -2.21
CA GLY A 67 9.41 -22.74 -1.17
C GLY A 67 10.50 -21.66 -1.15
N SER A 68 11.73 -22.05 -0.80
CA SER A 68 12.88 -21.13 -0.85
C SER A 68 13.34 -20.92 -2.29
N LEU A 69 13.28 -19.67 -2.76
CA LEU A 69 13.62 -19.31 -4.13
C LEU A 69 15.10 -18.91 -4.28
N PHE A 70 15.80 -19.52 -5.23
CA PHE A 70 17.13 -19.14 -5.68
C PHE A 70 17.06 -18.62 -7.11
N ILE A 71 17.68 -17.48 -7.39
CA ILE A 71 17.72 -16.86 -8.71
C ILE A 71 19.14 -16.97 -9.24
N GLU A 72 19.33 -17.78 -10.28
CA GLU A 72 20.63 -18.05 -10.88
C GLU A 72 20.81 -17.27 -12.19
N ASP A 73 21.95 -16.57 -12.30
CA ASP A 73 22.35 -15.94 -13.55
C ASP A 73 22.99 -16.97 -14.47
N ILE A 74 22.34 -17.22 -15.61
CA ILE A 74 22.81 -18.15 -16.64
C ILE A 74 23.37 -17.43 -17.88
N GLY A 75 23.69 -16.14 -17.76
CA GLY A 75 24.38 -15.35 -18.78
C GLY A 75 23.46 -14.55 -19.71
N PHE A 76 22.28 -14.14 -19.24
CA PHE A 76 21.41 -13.27 -20.03
C PHE A 76 21.99 -11.85 -20.15
N PRO A 77 21.97 -11.22 -21.34
CA PRO A 77 22.37 -9.83 -21.49
C PRO A 77 21.56 -8.89 -20.59
N LYS A 78 22.24 -8.05 -19.79
CA LYS A 78 21.62 -7.11 -18.85
C LYS A 78 20.53 -6.23 -19.48
N ALA A 79 20.77 -5.74 -20.70
CA ALA A 79 19.81 -4.92 -21.44
C ALA A 79 18.46 -5.61 -21.72
N LEU A 80 18.41 -6.94 -21.79
CA LEU A 80 17.16 -7.68 -21.92
C LEU A 80 16.40 -7.76 -20.58
N LEU A 81 17.13 -7.81 -19.46
CA LEU A 81 16.55 -7.87 -18.13
C LEU A 81 16.00 -6.51 -17.69
N GLU A 82 16.70 -5.42 -18.03
CA GLU A 82 16.30 -4.03 -17.73
C GLU A 82 15.05 -3.57 -18.50
N ALA A 83 14.58 -4.32 -19.50
CA ALA A 83 13.36 -4.01 -20.23
C ALA A 83 12.07 -4.45 -19.50
N ALA A 84 12.19 -5.12 -18.36
CA ALA A 84 11.04 -5.58 -17.58
C ALA A 84 10.26 -4.41 -16.99
N LYS A 85 8.93 -4.41 -17.16
CA LYS A 85 8.02 -3.40 -16.60
C LYS A 85 7.43 -3.79 -15.24
N VAL A 86 7.82 -4.96 -14.74
CA VAL A 86 7.38 -5.46 -13.44
C VAL A 86 8.62 -5.80 -12.65
N GLU A 87 8.81 -5.10 -11.55
CA GLU A 87 10.00 -5.18 -10.72
C GLU A 87 9.65 -5.75 -9.35
N LEU A 88 10.56 -6.52 -8.77
CA LEU A 88 10.48 -6.95 -7.38
C LEU A 88 11.23 -5.94 -6.52
N LEU A 89 10.60 -5.45 -5.46
CA LEU A 89 11.30 -4.56 -4.54
C LEU A 89 12.31 -5.34 -3.71
N GLU A 90 13.58 -4.93 -3.82
CA GLU A 90 14.67 -5.43 -3.01
C GLU A 90 15.13 -4.39 -1.99
N ARG A 91 15.56 -4.86 -0.82
CA ARG A 91 16.01 -4.00 0.29
C ARG A 91 17.08 -3.00 -0.15
N ARG A 92 18.01 -3.43 -1.01
CA ARG A 92 19.11 -2.59 -1.49
C ARG A 92 18.58 -1.38 -2.24
N ASP A 93 17.70 -1.57 -3.22
CA ASP A 93 17.21 -0.48 -4.06
C ASP A 93 16.30 0.46 -3.27
N VAL A 94 15.45 -0.10 -2.40
CA VAL A 94 14.58 0.70 -1.52
C VAL A 94 15.38 1.54 -0.51
N SER A 95 16.54 1.05 -0.05
CA SER A 95 17.38 1.80 0.89
C SER A 95 17.93 3.11 0.32
N LEU A 96 18.03 3.22 -1.00
CA LEU A 96 18.45 4.44 -1.69
C LEU A 96 17.37 5.55 -1.65
N LEU A 97 16.12 5.17 -1.37
CA LEU A 97 15.00 6.10 -1.29
C LEU A 97 14.85 6.77 0.09
N ILE A 98 15.62 6.34 1.10
CA ILE A 98 15.50 6.91 2.45
C ILE A 98 15.85 8.40 2.41
N PRO A 99 14.94 9.30 2.83
CA PRO A 99 15.24 10.73 2.88
C PRO A 99 16.44 11.03 3.77
N GLU A 100 17.33 11.89 3.27
CA GLU A 100 18.47 12.37 4.06
C GLU A 100 18.01 13.23 5.24
N ARG A 101 18.79 13.21 6.34
CA ARG A 101 18.57 14.09 7.49
C ARG A 101 19.85 14.87 7.80
N PRO A 102 20.08 16.01 7.13
CA PRO A 102 21.23 16.87 7.38
C PRO A 102 21.24 17.36 8.83
N GLY A 103 22.42 17.57 9.40
CA GLY A 103 22.55 18.07 10.78
C GLY A 103 22.10 19.53 10.96
N TYR A 104 22.09 20.32 9.88
CA TYR A 104 21.57 21.68 9.86
C TYR A 104 20.21 21.72 9.14
N SER A 105 19.15 21.42 9.88
CA SER A 105 17.77 21.39 9.41
C SER A 105 16.80 21.77 10.53
N HIS A 106 15.55 22.03 10.15
CA HIS A 106 14.43 22.29 11.03
C HIS A 106 13.19 21.50 10.59
N LYS A 107 12.17 21.45 11.44
CA LYS A 107 10.91 20.72 11.16
C LYS A 107 10.23 21.09 9.84
N GLY A 108 10.40 22.31 9.32
CA GLY A 108 9.84 22.70 8.02
C GLY A 108 10.48 22.00 6.82
N ASP A 109 11.73 21.52 6.94
CA ASP A 109 12.43 20.85 5.85
C ASP A 109 11.91 19.42 5.59
N TYR A 110 11.13 18.90 6.54
CA TYR A 110 10.54 17.55 6.49
C TYR A 110 9.02 17.59 6.25
N GLY A 111 8.53 18.75 5.78
CA GLY A 111 7.16 19.00 5.40
C GLY A 111 6.13 18.99 6.53
N HIS A 112 4.93 19.45 6.17
CA HIS A 112 3.75 19.47 7.02
C HIS A 112 2.63 18.65 6.38
N VAL A 113 2.27 17.54 7.01
CA VAL A 113 1.19 16.67 6.56
C VAL A 113 -0.11 16.98 7.29
N LEU A 114 -1.19 17.18 6.53
CA LEU A 114 -2.56 17.19 7.06
C LEU A 114 -3.17 15.79 6.94
N VAL A 115 -3.58 15.19 8.05
CA VAL A 115 -4.27 13.89 8.10
C VAL A 115 -5.75 14.14 8.42
N VAL A 116 -6.62 14.04 7.43
CA VAL A 116 -8.08 14.14 7.61
C VAL A 116 -8.66 12.74 7.76
N ALA A 117 -8.86 12.37 9.02
CA ALA A 117 -9.20 11.01 9.41
C ALA A 117 -10.09 10.99 10.65
N GLY A 118 -10.79 9.88 10.83
CA GLY A 118 -11.58 9.60 12.01
C GLY A 118 -12.99 10.17 11.99
N SER A 119 -13.86 9.48 12.72
CA SER A 119 -15.25 9.85 12.99
C SER A 119 -15.68 9.17 14.28
N ARG A 120 -16.93 9.38 14.71
CA ARG A 120 -17.46 8.71 15.91
C ARG A 120 -17.30 7.18 15.79
N GLY A 121 -16.67 6.58 16.79
CA GLY A 121 -16.36 5.14 16.81
C GLY A 121 -15.12 4.71 16.00
N LYS A 122 -14.53 5.59 15.20
CA LYS A 122 -13.35 5.31 14.36
C LYS A 122 -12.17 6.27 14.60
N THR A 123 -12.10 6.88 15.78
CA THR A 123 -11.03 7.84 16.11
C THR A 123 -9.64 7.21 16.10
N GLY A 124 -9.52 5.90 16.38
CA GLY A 124 -8.26 5.15 16.32
C GLY A 124 -7.54 5.23 14.96
N ALA A 125 -8.29 5.24 13.86
CA ALA A 125 -7.72 5.29 12.51
C ALA A 125 -6.89 6.57 12.29
N ALA A 126 -7.40 7.70 12.77
CA ALA A 126 -6.70 8.99 12.70
C ALA A 126 -5.42 9.01 13.54
N PHE A 127 -5.45 8.46 14.76
CA PHE A 127 -4.26 8.39 15.61
C PHE A 127 -3.20 7.47 15.02
N MET A 128 -3.58 6.31 14.49
CA MET A 128 -2.62 5.38 13.89
C MET A 128 -1.96 5.98 12.65
N ALA A 129 -2.74 6.59 11.75
CA ALA A 129 -2.21 7.27 10.57
C ALA A 129 -1.30 8.44 10.95
N ALA A 130 -1.72 9.31 11.88
CA ALA A 130 -0.94 10.48 12.27
C ALA A 130 0.37 10.10 12.99
N LYS A 131 0.32 9.14 13.93
CA LYS A 131 1.50 8.65 14.64
C LYS A 131 2.47 7.94 13.71
N ALA A 132 1.97 7.14 12.77
CA ALA A 132 2.79 6.50 11.73
C ALA A 132 3.45 7.53 10.81
N CYS A 133 2.74 8.60 10.45
CA CYS A 133 3.28 9.72 9.67
C CYS A 133 4.44 10.43 10.37
N MET A 134 4.28 10.74 11.66
CA MET A 134 5.36 11.29 12.50
C MET A 134 6.55 10.34 12.58
N ARG A 135 6.30 9.03 12.80
CA ARG A 135 7.35 8.01 12.87
C ARG A 135 8.07 7.78 11.55
N ALA A 136 7.39 7.92 10.42
CA ALA A 136 7.96 7.89 9.08
C ALA A 136 8.83 9.13 8.77
N GLY A 137 8.74 10.16 9.61
CA GLY A 137 9.70 11.25 9.62
C GLY A 137 9.17 12.59 9.13
N ALA A 138 7.85 12.75 8.99
CA ALA A 138 7.24 14.06 8.75
C ALA A 138 7.68 15.08 9.81
N GLY A 139 7.92 16.31 9.38
CA GLY A 139 8.35 17.38 10.28
C GLY A 139 7.24 17.95 11.15
N LEU A 140 6.05 18.08 10.57
CA LEU A 140 4.83 18.50 11.24
C LEU A 140 3.66 17.62 10.80
N VAL A 141 2.80 17.26 11.75
CA VAL A 141 1.53 16.57 11.45
C VAL A 141 0.38 17.30 12.13
N THR A 142 -0.68 17.56 11.36
CA THR A 142 -1.95 18.07 11.88
C THR A 142 -3.07 17.09 11.54
N ILE A 143 -3.92 16.78 12.51
CA ILE A 143 -5.08 15.92 12.32
C ILE A 143 -6.32 16.81 12.12
N GLY A 144 -6.94 16.71 10.95
CA GLY A 144 -8.23 17.31 10.66
C GLY A 144 -9.34 16.42 11.20
N VAL A 145 -10.05 16.87 12.24
CA VAL A 145 -11.02 16.06 12.98
C VAL A 145 -12.40 16.72 13.03
N PRO A 146 -13.50 15.95 13.16
CA PRO A 146 -14.81 16.52 13.43
C PRO A 146 -14.79 17.41 14.67
N GLU A 147 -15.29 18.64 14.56
CA GLU A 147 -15.28 19.64 15.64
C GLU A 147 -15.97 19.11 16.90
N SER A 148 -17.09 18.40 16.77
CA SER A 148 -17.78 17.74 17.90
C SER A 148 -16.96 16.67 18.63
N LEU A 149 -15.83 16.22 18.08
CA LEU A 149 -14.93 15.23 18.68
C LEU A 149 -13.59 15.83 19.12
N MET A 150 -13.41 17.15 19.01
CA MET A 150 -12.13 17.81 19.27
C MET A 150 -11.52 17.45 20.62
N ASP A 151 -12.29 17.46 21.71
CA ASP A 151 -11.81 17.13 23.06
C ASP A 151 -11.33 15.67 23.16
N VAL A 152 -12.01 14.74 22.47
CA VAL A 152 -11.63 13.31 22.42
C VAL A 152 -10.27 13.14 21.73
N PHE A 153 -10.00 13.97 20.74
CA PHE A 153 -8.71 14.01 20.06
C PHE A 153 -7.63 14.66 20.90
N GLN A 154 -7.91 15.84 21.47
CA GLN A 154 -6.97 16.58 22.32
C GLN A 154 -6.52 15.78 23.56
N ALA A 155 -7.37 14.90 24.08
CA ALA A 155 -7.01 14.05 25.21
C ALA A 155 -5.97 12.96 24.90
N ARG A 156 -5.68 12.68 23.62
CA ARG A 156 -4.79 11.57 23.20
C ARG A 156 -3.62 11.98 22.31
N VAL A 157 -3.65 13.16 21.71
CA VAL A 157 -2.47 13.68 20.99
C VAL A 157 -1.42 14.19 21.97
N THR A 158 -0.15 14.03 21.61
CA THR A 158 0.97 14.61 22.37
C THR A 158 1.78 15.53 21.46
N GLU A 159 2.26 15.01 20.33
CA GLU A 159 3.02 15.77 19.34
C GLU A 159 2.15 16.33 18.21
N GLU A 160 1.07 15.64 17.85
CA GLU A 160 0.22 16.01 16.73
C GLU A 160 -0.65 17.24 17.04
N MET A 161 -0.77 18.13 16.07
CA MET A 161 -1.68 19.28 16.17
C MET A 161 -3.09 18.90 15.75
N ILE A 162 -4.10 19.60 16.25
CA ILE A 162 -5.50 19.39 15.87
C ILE A 162 -6.03 20.56 15.05
N LEU A 163 -6.67 20.26 13.92
CA LEU A 163 -7.48 21.19 13.14
C LEU A 163 -8.96 20.77 13.29
N PRO A 164 -9.79 21.50 14.05
CA PRO A 164 -11.21 21.20 14.12
C PRO A 164 -11.86 21.53 12.78
N LEU A 165 -12.68 20.63 12.26
CA LEU A 165 -13.37 20.74 10.98
C LEU A 165 -14.89 20.69 11.16
N PRO A 166 -15.66 21.51 10.42
CA PRO A 166 -17.13 21.49 10.45
C PRO A 166 -17.72 20.09 10.27
N ASP A 167 -18.48 19.63 11.24
CA ASP A 167 -19.11 18.31 11.24
C ASP A 167 -20.65 18.42 11.33
N ALA A 168 -21.36 17.30 11.20
CA ALA A 168 -22.82 17.28 11.25
C ALA A 168 -23.39 17.26 12.68
N GLY A 169 -22.54 17.38 13.71
CA GLY A 169 -22.91 17.27 15.13
C GLY A 169 -22.97 15.84 15.65
N ASP A 170 -22.88 14.84 14.77
CA ASP A 170 -22.83 13.41 15.11
C ASP A 170 -21.40 12.86 15.12
N GLY A 171 -20.37 13.69 14.87
CA GLY A 171 -18.99 13.26 14.74
C GLY A 171 -18.62 12.74 13.35
N THR A 172 -19.40 13.07 12.32
CA THR A 172 -19.05 12.86 10.91
C THR A 172 -18.85 14.19 10.18
N LEU A 173 -17.81 14.27 9.34
CA LEU A 173 -17.47 15.51 8.65
C LEU A 173 -18.58 15.95 7.69
N SER A 174 -18.86 17.25 7.69
CA SER A 174 -19.81 17.85 6.76
C SER A 174 -19.12 18.33 5.49
N SER A 175 -19.88 18.58 4.42
CA SER A 175 -19.33 19.15 3.19
C SER A 175 -18.68 20.52 3.38
N LYS A 176 -19.05 21.27 4.43
CA LYS A 176 -18.46 22.58 4.74
C LYS A 176 -17.00 22.49 5.21
N ALA A 177 -16.53 21.30 5.58
CA ALA A 177 -15.14 21.11 5.96
C ALA A 177 -14.16 21.33 4.79
N SER A 178 -14.61 21.27 3.53
CA SER A 178 -13.73 21.36 2.37
C SER A 178 -13.02 22.70 2.29
N GLU A 179 -13.74 23.80 2.53
CA GLU A 179 -13.18 25.16 2.54
C GLU A 179 -12.04 25.28 3.57
N LYS A 180 -12.23 24.74 4.77
CA LYS A 180 -11.23 24.81 5.84
C LYS A 180 -10.03 23.90 5.58
N ILE A 181 -10.26 22.72 5.01
CA ILE A 181 -9.18 21.83 4.55
C ILE A 181 -8.37 22.53 3.47
N LEU A 182 -9.00 22.97 2.38
CA LEU A 182 -8.34 23.60 1.23
C LEU A 182 -7.55 24.84 1.64
N LYS A 183 -8.10 25.67 2.55
CA LYS A 183 -7.38 26.81 3.11
C LYS A 183 -6.13 26.36 3.87
N PHE A 184 -6.24 25.34 4.73
CA PHE A 184 -5.08 24.83 5.47
C PHE A 184 -4.01 24.26 4.54
N LEU A 185 -4.41 23.52 3.51
CA LEU A 185 -3.50 23.00 2.49
C LEU A 185 -2.77 24.13 1.76
N SER A 186 -3.47 25.20 1.39
CA SER A 186 -2.85 26.36 0.73
C SER A 186 -1.90 27.14 1.63
N ASP A 187 -2.19 27.22 2.94
CA ASP A 187 -1.47 28.10 3.85
C ASP A 187 -0.29 27.40 4.54
N LYS A 188 -0.35 26.09 4.76
CA LYS A 188 0.53 25.40 5.73
C LYS A 188 1.01 24.01 5.35
N ALA A 189 0.18 23.20 4.69
CA ALA A 189 0.48 21.78 4.50
C ALA A 189 1.02 21.47 3.10
N ASP A 190 1.97 20.57 3.02
CA ASP A 190 2.60 20.12 1.79
C ASP A 190 1.94 18.86 1.23
N VAL A 191 1.26 18.06 2.06
CA VAL A 191 0.61 16.80 1.69
C VAL A 191 -0.68 16.60 2.48
N LEU A 192 -1.68 16.01 1.82
CA LEU A 192 -2.92 15.55 2.45
C LEU A 192 -2.97 14.02 2.50
N ALA A 193 -3.23 13.44 3.67
CA ALA A 193 -3.76 12.09 3.80
C ALA A 193 -5.24 12.17 4.18
N ILE A 194 -6.13 11.48 3.47
CA ILE A 194 -7.57 11.53 3.74
C ILE A 194 -8.23 10.16 3.58
N GLY A 195 -9.15 9.83 4.48
CA GLY A 195 -10.00 8.65 4.33
C GLY A 195 -10.06 7.68 5.51
N PRO A 196 -8.97 7.40 6.25
CA PRO A 196 -9.01 6.49 7.40
C PRO A 196 -10.13 6.84 8.38
N GLY A 197 -11.18 6.00 8.43
CA GLY A 197 -12.28 6.13 9.37
C GLY A 197 -13.15 7.39 9.28
N ILE A 198 -13.19 8.11 8.15
CA ILE A 198 -14.02 9.33 8.01
C ILE A 198 -15.52 9.08 7.82
N SER A 199 -15.93 7.81 7.67
CA SER A 199 -17.28 7.38 7.31
C SER A 199 -17.72 7.79 5.89
N ASN A 200 -18.78 7.15 5.37
CA ASN A 200 -19.23 7.29 3.99
C ASN A 200 -20.66 7.87 3.92
N THR A 201 -20.80 9.11 4.38
CA THR A 201 -22.05 9.90 4.30
C THR A 201 -22.06 10.78 3.04
N ASP A 202 -23.23 11.28 2.63
CA ASP A 202 -23.30 12.19 1.47
C ASP A 202 -22.56 13.51 1.71
N GLY A 203 -22.46 13.96 2.97
CA GLY A 203 -21.64 15.10 3.36
C GLY A 203 -20.15 14.85 3.12
N THR A 204 -19.65 13.68 3.56
CA THR A 204 -18.25 13.28 3.33
C THR A 204 -17.94 13.06 1.85
N LYS A 205 -18.86 12.50 1.04
CA LYS A 205 -18.63 12.35 -0.40
C LYS A 205 -18.41 13.70 -1.08
N LYS A 206 -19.31 14.67 -0.82
CA LYS A 206 -19.18 16.03 -1.37
C LYS A 206 -17.89 16.71 -0.92
N LEU A 207 -17.54 16.56 0.36
CA LEU A 207 -16.29 17.04 0.93
C LEU A 207 -15.07 16.52 0.15
N ILE A 208 -14.99 15.20 -0.04
CA ILE A 208 -13.83 14.55 -0.66
C ILE A 208 -13.76 14.93 -2.14
N SER A 209 -14.88 14.93 -2.87
CA SER A 209 -14.90 15.35 -4.28
C SER A 209 -14.41 16.79 -4.45
N ASP A 210 -14.84 17.71 -3.58
CA ASP A 210 -14.39 19.11 -3.63
C ASP A 210 -12.88 19.24 -3.32
N VAL A 211 -12.40 18.50 -2.32
CA VAL A 211 -10.97 18.47 -1.98
C VAL A 211 -10.13 17.92 -3.14
N VAL A 212 -10.53 16.80 -3.76
CA VAL A 212 -9.80 16.19 -4.88
C VAL A 212 -9.70 17.14 -6.09
N LEU A 213 -10.76 17.89 -6.38
CA LEU A 213 -10.79 18.83 -7.51
C LEU A 213 -9.97 20.10 -7.26
N ASN A 214 -9.80 20.50 -5.99
CA ASN A 214 -9.29 21.82 -5.66
C ASN A 214 -7.95 21.84 -4.93
N ALA A 215 -7.55 20.75 -4.27
CA ALA A 215 -6.25 20.66 -3.61
C ALA A 215 -5.11 20.78 -4.63
N ALA A 216 -4.17 21.67 -4.35
CA ALA A 216 -2.97 21.90 -5.16
C ALA A 216 -1.73 21.16 -4.61
N VAL A 217 -1.92 20.34 -3.57
CA VAL A 217 -0.87 19.56 -2.92
C VAL A 217 -1.11 18.08 -3.17
N PRO A 218 -0.05 17.25 -3.18
CA PRO A 218 -0.22 15.81 -3.37
C PRO A 218 -1.08 15.15 -2.28
N MET A 219 -1.76 14.06 -2.64
CA MET A 219 -2.75 13.41 -1.79
C MET A 219 -2.53 11.90 -1.67
N VAL A 220 -2.70 11.36 -0.46
CA VAL A 220 -2.88 9.92 -0.19
C VAL A 220 -4.34 9.70 0.20
N ILE A 221 -5.07 8.93 -0.59
CA ILE A 221 -6.50 8.68 -0.42
C ILE A 221 -6.72 7.20 -0.10
N ASP A 222 -7.31 6.92 1.07
CA ASP A 222 -7.52 5.55 1.57
C ASP A 222 -8.96 5.29 2.01
N ALA A 223 -9.29 4.02 2.26
CA ALA A 223 -10.42 3.60 3.08
C ALA A 223 -11.78 4.23 2.68
N ASP A 224 -12.45 4.88 3.64
CA ASP A 224 -13.76 5.50 3.43
C ASP A 224 -13.71 6.58 2.32
N ALA A 225 -12.56 7.24 2.09
CA ALA A 225 -12.43 8.20 1.00
C ALA A 225 -12.37 7.56 -0.38
N ILE A 226 -11.72 6.40 -0.51
CA ILE A 226 -11.79 5.60 -1.74
C ILE A 226 -13.24 5.18 -2.01
N ASN A 227 -13.93 4.67 -0.98
CA ASN A 227 -15.31 4.24 -1.11
C ASN A 227 -16.27 5.39 -1.46
N ALA A 228 -15.99 6.61 -1.01
CA ALA A 228 -16.77 7.80 -1.34
C ALA A 228 -16.65 8.19 -2.83
N LEU A 229 -15.51 7.90 -3.46
CA LEU A 229 -15.21 8.26 -4.85
C LEU A 229 -15.44 7.12 -5.85
N SER A 230 -15.85 5.94 -5.39
CA SER A 230 -15.91 4.73 -6.24
C SER A 230 -16.87 4.85 -7.42
N SER A 231 -17.89 5.71 -7.33
CA SER A 231 -18.83 5.98 -8.42
C SER A 231 -18.37 7.06 -9.41
N GLU A 232 -17.28 7.79 -9.13
CA GLU A 232 -16.86 8.98 -9.88
C GLU A 232 -15.36 8.98 -10.21
N ILE A 233 -14.77 7.83 -10.54
CA ILE A 233 -13.30 7.70 -10.72
C ILE A 233 -12.68 8.66 -11.75
N ASN A 234 -13.46 9.22 -12.68
CA ASN A 234 -12.97 10.24 -13.62
C ASN A 234 -12.59 11.56 -12.93
N ILE A 235 -12.98 11.76 -11.67
CA ILE A 235 -12.58 12.90 -10.85
C ILE A 235 -11.06 12.93 -10.65
N PHE A 236 -10.40 11.77 -10.58
CA PHE A 236 -8.96 11.69 -10.37
C PHE A 236 -8.17 12.34 -11.51
N LYS A 237 -8.66 12.23 -12.75
CA LYS A 237 -8.08 12.89 -13.94
C LYS A 237 -8.12 14.42 -13.88
N LYS A 238 -9.00 14.97 -13.04
CA LYS A 238 -9.21 16.41 -12.88
C LYS A 238 -8.45 16.97 -11.68
N ALA A 239 -7.76 16.12 -10.93
CA ALA A 239 -6.96 16.55 -9.80
C ALA A 239 -5.83 17.47 -10.27
N LYS A 240 -5.50 18.49 -9.46
CA LYS A 240 -4.45 19.47 -9.76
C LYS A 240 -3.06 19.02 -9.30
N ALA A 241 -2.99 17.95 -8.51
CA ALA A 241 -1.78 17.39 -7.94
C ALA A 241 -1.82 15.85 -7.95
N PRO A 242 -0.67 15.17 -7.82
CA PRO A 242 -0.61 13.72 -7.83
C PRO A 242 -1.43 13.07 -6.70
N ILE A 243 -2.01 11.91 -7.00
CA ILE A 243 -2.81 11.12 -6.06
C ILE A 243 -2.22 9.72 -5.95
N ILE A 244 -2.00 9.28 -4.70
CA ILE A 244 -1.75 7.89 -4.33
C ILE A 244 -3.04 7.32 -3.75
N LEU A 245 -3.54 6.23 -4.35
CA LEU A 245 -4.69 5.46 -3.85
C LEU A 245 -4.19 4.16 -3.22
N THR A 246 -4.72 3.80 -2.06
CA THR A 246 -4.29 2.61 -1.30
C THR A 246 -5.38 1.54 -1.15
N PRO A 247 -6.11 1.11 -2.20
CA PRO A 247 -7.26 0.22 -2.03
C PRO A 247 -6.84 -1.19 -1.62
N HIS A 248 -7.65 -1.85 -0.80
CA HIS A 248 -7.67 -3.32 -0.75
C HIS A 248 -8.63 -3.87 -1.82
N THR A 249 -8.69 -5.20 -2.00
CA THR A 249 -9.46 -5.84 -3.09
C THR A 249 -10.94 -5.48 -3.13
N GLY A 250 -11.57 -5.31 -1.97
CA GLY A 250 -12.98 -4.90 -1.89
C GLY A 250 -13.19 -3.45 -2.35
N GLU A 251 -12.30 -2.53 -1.97
CA GLU A 251 -12.31 -1.15 -2.46
C GLU A 251 -12.01 -1.08 -3.96
N MET A 252 -11.04 -1.88 -4.42
CA MET A 252 -10.68 -1.97 -5.83
C MET A 252 -11.86 -2.47 -6.68
N ALA A 253 -12.60 -3.48 -6.19
CA ALA A 253 -13.79 -3.97 -6.85
C ALA A 253 -14.87 -2.88 -7.00
N ARG A 254 -15.02 -2.01 -6.01
CA ARG A 254 -15.97 -0.86 -6.09
C ARG A 254 -15.47 0.21 -7.06
N LEU A 255 -14.19 0.53 -7.06
CA LEU A 255 -13.59 1.48 -8.00
C LEU A 255 -13.79 1.03 -9.46
N LEU A 256 -13.55 -0.25 -9.74
CA LEU A 256 -13.71 -0.82 -11.09
C LEU A 256 -15.16 -0.84 -11.58
N GLN A 257 -16.15 -0.85 -10.68
CA GLN A 257 -17.56 -0.68 -11.06
C GLN A 257 -17.85 0.74 -11.59
N GLY A 258 -17.07 1.74 -11.16
CA GLY A 258 -17.13 3.10 -11.67
C GLY A 258 -16.44 3.30 -13.03
N SER A 259 -15.60 2.36 -13.48
CA SER A 259 -14.95 2.40 -14.79
C SER A 259 -15.94 2.12 -15.91
N LYS A 260 -16.11 3.08 -16.83
CA LYS A 260 -16.98 2.90 -18.00
C LYS A 260 -16.40 1.86 -18.96
N GLY A 261 -17.20 0.87 -19.35
CA GLY A 261 -16.83 -0.11 -20.37
C GLY A 261 -16.04 -1.31 -19.88
N GLN A 262 -15.77 -1.43 -18.57
CA GLN A 262 -15.20 -2.65 -18.00
C GLN A 262 -16.29 -3.61 -17.53
N ARG A 263 -16.09 -4.91 -17.77
CA ARG A 263 -16.93 -5.95 -17.16
C ARG A 263 -16.74 -5.88 -15.65
N VAL A 264 -17.82 -5.95 -14.87
CA VAL A 264 -17.74 -6.05 -13.40
C VAL A 264 -16.92 -7.30 -13.05
N LYS A 265 -15.68 -7.10 -12.64
CA LYS A 265 -14.82 -8.17 -12.12
C LYS A 265 -15.21 -8.42 -10.67
N GLY A 266 -15.46 -9.68 -10.32
CA GLY A 266 -15.58 -10.09 -8.91
C GLY A 266 -14.22 -10.06 -8.21
N SER A 267 -14.20 -10.02 -6.87
CA SER A 267 -12.94 -9.98 -6.09
C SER A 267 -11.98 -11.11 -6.47
N ARG A 268 -12.47 -12.32 -6.77
CA ARG A 268 -11.64 -13.45 -7.21
C ARG A 268 -10.93 -13.18 -8.54
N GLU A 269 -11.61 -12.57 -9.51
CA GLU A 269 -10.99 -12.23 -10.80
C GLU A 269 -9.93 -11.14 -10.64
N ILE A 270 -10.15 -10.21 -9.71
CA ILE A 270 -9.18 -9.17 -9.36
C ILE A 270 -7.94 -9.77 -8.69
N GLU A 271 -8.12 -10.72 -7.78
CA GLU A 271 -7.01 -11.44 -7.11
C GLU A 271 -6.16 -12.26 -8.08
N ILE A 272 -6.78 -12.85 -9.11
CA ILE A 272 -6.04 -13.62 -10.12
C ILE A 272 -5.17 -12.70 -11.00
N ASP A 273 -5.64 -11.48 -11.26
CA ASP A 273 -5.05 -10.56 -12.24
C ASP A 273 -4.65 -9.23 -11.59
N ARG A 274 -4.04 -9.28 -10.39
CA ARG A 274 -3.74 -8.08 -9.58
C ARG A 274 -2.86 -7.07 -10.32
N ILE A 275 -1.80 -7.55 -10.97
CA ILE A 275 -0.81 -6.72 -11.68
C ILE A 275 -1.48 -5.94 -12.81
N ASN A 276 -2.20 -6.62 -13.72
CA ASN A 276 -2.82 -5.92 -14.84
C ASN A 276 -3.99 -5.06 -14.39
N THR A 277 -4.75 -5.50 -13.39
CA THR A 277 -5.80 -4.70 -12.77
C THR A 277 -5.25 -3.38 -12.23
N ALA A 278 -4.15 -3.43 -11.47
CA ALA A 278 -3.50 -2.26 -10.90
C ALA A 278 -2.94 -1.32 -11.98
N MET A 279 -2.16 -1.89 -12.92
CA MET A 279 -1.55 -1.14 -14.03
C MET A 279 -2.61 -0.44 -14.89
N ASN A 280 -3.68 -1.14 -15.27
CA ASN A 280 -4.71 -0.58 -16.13
C ASN A 280 -5.50 0.52 -15.41
N PHE A 281 -5.84 0.33 -14.13
CA PHE A 281 -6.54 1.35 -13.36
C PHE A 281 -5.69 2.61 -13.14
N SER A 282 -4.41 2.42 -12.80
CA SER A 282 -3.45 3.52 -12.62
C SER A 282 -3.31 4.34 -13.91
N LYS A 283 -3.09 3.68 -15.06
CA LYS A 283 -3.10 4.31 -16.39
C LYS A 283 -4.42 5.00 -16.71
N GLU A 284 -5.54 4.34 -16.45
CA GLU A 284 -6.87 4.86 -16.77
C GLU A 284 -7.13 6.14 -15.99
N THR A 285 -6.77 6.21 -14.71
CA THR A 285 -7.14 7.31 -13.81
C THR A 285 -6.07 8.39 -13.66
N GLY A 286 -4.82 8.11 -14.05
CA GLY A 286 -3.69 8.99 -13.81
C GLY A 286 -3.23 9.00 -12.35
N THR A 287 -3.53 7.94 -11.59
CA THR A 287 -3.19 7.84 -10.16
C THR A 287 -2.10 6.82 -9.91
N TYR A 288 -1.32 7.00 -8.85
CA TYR A 288 -0.44 5.97 -8.33
C TYR A 288 -1.27 5.03 -7.46
N LEU A 289 -1.15 3.73 -7.68
CA LEU A 289 -1.98 2.74 -7.01
C LEU A 289 -1.12 1.84 -6.13
N VAL A 290 -1.37 1.86 -4.83
CA VAL A 290 -0.88 0.88 -3.85
C VAL A 290 -1.99 -0.13 -3.60
N PHE A 291 -2.00 -1.19 -4.41
CA PHE A 291 -3.02 -2.23 -4.33
C PHE A 291 -2.69 -3.24 -3.23
N LYS A 292 -3.26 -3.01 -2.05
CA LYS A 292 -3.04 -3.78 -0.81
C LYS A 292 -3.45 -5.24 -0.97
N GLY A 293 -2.65 -6.14 -0.40
CA GLY A 293 -2.85 -7.59 -0.39
C GLY A 293 -1.50 -8.31 -0.26
N ALA A 294 -1.52 -9.63 -0.43
CA ALA A 294 -0.32 -10.47 -0.42
C ALA A 294 -0.07 -11.00 -1.85
N PRO A 295 0.98 -10.53 -2.55
CA PRO A 295 1.83 -9.39 -2.23
C PRO A 295 1.12 -8.06 -2.54
N THR A 296 1.63 -6.97 -1.98
CA THR A 296 1.17 -5.63 -2.33
C THR A 296 1.77 -5.22 -3.67
N ILE A 297 0.95 -4.65 -4.55
CA ILE A 297 1.33 -4.24 -5.90
C ILE A 297 1.28 -2.71 -5.97
N ILE A 298 2.36 -2.09 -6.44
CA ILE A 298 2.42 -0.64 -6.68
C ILE A 298 2.41 -0.42 -8.20
N ALA A 299 1.52 0.41 -8.72
CA ALA A 299 1.46 0.74 -10.14
C ALA A 299 1.47 2.26 -10.36
N GLU A 300 2.22 2.70 -11.37
CA GLU A 300 2.27 4.11 -11.77
C GLU A 300 1.57 4.36 -13.12
N PRO A 301 1.12 5.61 -13.37
CA PRO A 301 0.42 5.96 -14.61
C PRO A 301 1.21 5.67 -15.89
N GLU A 302 2.53 5.69 -15.83
CA GLU A 302 3.45 5.41 -16.94
C GLU A 302 3.47 3.91 -17.30
N GLY A 303 3.08 3.06 -16.36
CA GLY A 303 2.83 1.64 -16.58
C GLY A 303 3.87 0.67 -16.05
N SER A 304 4.82 1.13 -15.24
CA SER A 304 5.66 0.25 -14.43
C SER A 304 4.86 -0.27 -13.25
N VAL A 305 5.23 -1.45 -12.76
CA VAL A 305 4.61 -2.11 -11.62
C VAL A 305 5.69 -2.66 -10.71
N PHE A 306 5.50 -2.54 -9.41
CA PHE A 306 6.41 -3.04 -8.40
C PHE A 306 5.69 -4.01 -7.47
N ILE A 307 6.35 -5.12 -7.15
CA ILE A 307 5.85 -6.14 -6.23
C ILE A 307 6.61 -6.01 -4.92
N ASN A 308 5.88 -5.79 -3.83
CA ASN A 308 6.49 -5.76 -2.51
C ASN A 308 6.70 -7.19 -1.98
N SER A 309 7.93 -7.47 -1.55
CA SER A 309 8.35 -8.77 -1.03
C SER A 309 8.26 -8.88 0.50
N THR A 310 8.05 -7.77 1.21
CA THR A 310 8.01 -7.74 2.69
C THR A 310 6.59 -7.85 3.25
N GLY A 311 6.52 -8.19 4.53
CA GLY A 311 5.28 -8.39 5.28
C GLY A 311 4.95 -9.85 5.52
N ASN A 312 4.04 -10.08 6.46
CA ASN A 312 3.68 -11.41 6.94
C ASN A 312 2.17 -11.52 7.23
N PRO A 313 1.63 -12.74 7.40
CA PRO A 313 0.21 -12.95 7.66
C PRO A 313 -0.33 -12.24 8.91
N GLY A 314 0.50 -11.98 9.93
CA GLY A 314 0.11 -11.28 11.15
C GLY A 314 -0.36 -9.84 10.91
N MET A 315 0.02 -9.25 9.78
CA MET A 315 -0.41 -7.91 9.37
C MET A 315 -1.87 -7.87 8.87
N ALA A 316 -2.56 -9.01 8.77
CA ALA A 316 -3.98 -9.09 8.42
C ALA A 316 -4.89 -8.69 9.60
N SER A 317 -4.66 -7.51 10.19
CA SER A 317 -5.42 -6.98 11.32
C SER A 317 -5.90 -5.53 11.07
N ALA A 318 -6.91 -5.11 11.84
CA ALA A 318 -7.48 -3.78 11.70
C ALA A 318 -6.47 -2.68 12.06
N GLY A 319 -6.51 -1.56 11.33
CA GLY A 319 -5.63 -0.41 11.57
C GLY A 319 -4.31 -0.43 10.83
N VAL A 320 -3.87 -1.60 10.34
CA VAL A 320 -2.61 -1.76 9.59
C VAL A 320 -2.62 -0.89 8.30
N GLY A 321 -3.74 -0.83 7.60
CA GLY A 321 -3.90 0.07 6.44
C GLY A 321 -3.78 1.56 6.81
N ASP A 322 -4.26 1.96 7.99
CA ASP A 322 -4.17 3.35 8.45
C ASP A 322 -2.70 3.74 8.71
N VAL A 323 -1.91 2.80 9.27
CA VAL A 323 -0.45 2.96 9.44
C VAL A 323 0.24 3.15 8.10
N LEU A 324 -0.06 2.31 7.11
CA LEU A 324 0.50 2.44 5.75
C LEU A 324 0.19 3.81 5.13
N THR A 325 -1.05 4.28 5.24
CA THR A 325 -1.47 5.61 4.74
C THR A 325 -0.66 6.72 5.41
N GLY A 326 -0.48 6.64 6.73
CA GLY A 326 0.37 7.56 7.48
C GLY A 326 1.84 7.54 7.02
N MET A 327 2.42 6.35 6.85
CA MET A 327 3.81 6.21 6.41
C MET A 327 4.04 6.79 5.02
N ILE A 328 3.19 6.46 4.03
CA ILE A 328 3.28 7.00 2.67
C ILE A 328 3.20 8.54 2.72
N ALA A 329 2.23 9.09 3.45
CA ALA A 329 2.07 10.54 3.55
C ALA A 329 3.28 11.22 4.22
N GLY A 330 3.89 10.59 5.22
CA GLY A 330 5.08 11.10 5.89
C GLY A 330 6.31 11.11 4.99
N PHE A 331 6.49 10.10 4.14
CA PHE A 331 7.53 10.10 3.12
C PHE A 331 7.27 11.13 2.03
N PHE A 332 6.02 11.27 1.61
CA PHE A 332 5.64 12.26 0.62
C PHE A 332 5.91 13.69 1.14
N GLY A 333 5.61 13.96 2.41
CA GLY A 333 5.90 15.24 3.06
C GLY A 333 7.40 15.56 3.15
N GLN A 334 8.26 14.54 3.15
CA GLN A 334 9.72 14.71 3.13
C GLN A 334 10.29 14.98 1.71
N GLY A 335 9.42 15.14 0.70
CA GLY A 335 9.82 15.55 -0.65
C GLY A 335 10.03 14.40 -1.65
N LEU A 336 9.74 13.15 -1.26
CA LEU A 336 9.75 12.04 -2.20
C LEU A 336 8.66 12.20 -3.25
N ASN A 337 8.89 11.74 -4.48
CA ASN A 337 7.84 11.72 -5.48
C ASN A 337 6.81 10.60 -5.17
N SER A 338 5.67 10.61 -5.88
CA SER A 338 4.55 9.69 -5.62
C SER A 338 4.93 8.21 -5.67
N LEU A 339 5.81 7.83 -6.61
CA LEU A 339 6.26 6.45 -6.75
C LEU A 339 7.20 6.09 -5.60
N GLU A 340 8.20 6.92 -5.34
CA GLU A 340 9.19 6.69 -4.28
C GLU A 340 8.53 6.60 -2.90
N ALA A 341 7.59 7.51 -2.60
CA ALA A 341 6.83 7.49 -1.35
C ALA A 341 5.98 6.22 -1.21
N SER A 342 5.40 5.73 -2.31
CA SER A 342 4.65 4.47 -2.35
C SER A 342 5.55 3.26 -2.12
N ILE A 343 6.68 3.18 -2.82
CA ILE A 343 7.67 2.10 -2.70
C ILE A 343 8.23 2.03 -1.28
N LEU A 344 8.76 3.15 -0.78
CA LEU A 344 9.37 3.20 0.55
C LEU A 344 8.33 2.95 1.64
N GLY A 345 7.14 3.55 1.50
CA GLY A 345 6.02 3.38 2.43
C GLY A 345 5.59 1.92 2.58
N VAL A 346 5.33 1.23 1.46
CA VAL A 346 4.90 -0.17 1.46
C VAL A 346 6.00 -1.09 1.97
N PHE A 347 7.23 -0.91 1.49
CA PHE A 347 8.34 -1.78 1.86
C PHE A 347 8.68 -1.67 3.35
N MET A 348 8.78 -0.44 3.88
CA MET A 348 9.06 -0.21 5.30
C MET A 348 7.89 -0.65 6.19
N HIS A 349 6.65 -0.51 5.72
CA HIS A 349 5.48 -1.01 6.43
C HIS A 349 5.51 -2.54 6.58
N GLY A 350 5.78 -3.27 5.48
CA GLY A 350 5.98 -4.71 5.51
C GLY A 350 7.15 -5.13 6.40
N LEU A 351 8.30 -4.46 6.25
CA LEU A 351 9.51 -4.73 7.05
C LEU A 351 9.27 -4.51 8.55
N SER A 352 8.54 -3.46 8.92
CA SER A 352 8.16 -3.19 10.31
C SER A 352 7.24 -4.30 10.86
N GLY A 353 6.36 -4.83 10.02
CA GLY A 353 5.55 -6.00 10.34
C GLY A 353 6.40 -7.25 10.56
N ASP A 354 7.41 -7.50 9.72
CA ASP A 354 8.30 -8.66 9.82
C ASP A 354 9.16 -8.61 11.09
N ILE A 355 9.72 -7.44 11.40
CA ILE A 355 10.44 -7.18 12.66
C ILE A 355 9.52 -7.47 13.86
N THR A 356 8.27 -7.02 13.79
CA THR A 356 7.30 -7.22 14.87
C THR A 356 6.96 -8.71 15.04
N ALA A 357 6.69 -9.41 13.94
CA ALA A 357 6.39 -10.84 13.95
C ALA A 357 7.54 -11.67 14.52
N GLY A 358 8.79 -11.31 14.22
CA GLY A 358 9.98 -11.96 14.81
C GLY A 358 10.06 -11.85 16.34
N ARG A 359 9.39 -10.86 16.96
CA ARG A 359 9.40 -10.62 18.41
C ARG A 359 8.16 -11.11 19.12
N LYS A 360 6.99 -10.85 18.53
CA LYS A 360 5.67 -11.07 19.15
C LYS A 360 4.91 -12.24 18.52
N GLY A 361 5.44 -12.83 17.46
CA GLY A 361 4.72 -13.76 16.60
C GLY A 361 3.67 -13.07 15.74
N GLU A 362 3.22 -13.77 14.70
CA GLU A 362 2.21 -13.24 13.76
C GLU A 362 0.82 -13.09 14.39
N HIS A 363 0.45 -13.99 15.30
CA HIS A 363 -0.90 -14.05 15.88
C HIS A 363 -1.22 -12.90 16.85
N SER A 364 -0.21 -12.30 17.47
CA SER A 364 -0.38 -11.23 18.48
C SER A 364 -0.05 -9.85 17.94
N LEU A 365 0.30 -9.75 16.65
CA LEU A 365 0.68 -8.50 16.01
C LEU A 365 -0.54 -7.60 15.84
N ILE A 366 -0.42 -6.35 16.33
CA ILE A 366 -1.41 -5.29 16.11
C ILE A 366 -0.76 -4.07 15.46
N ALA A 367 -1.58 -3.19 14.87
CA ALA A 367 -1.11 -2.01 14.14
C ALA A 367 -0.16 -1.10 14.94
N SER A 368 -0.39 -0.93 16.25
CA SER A 368 0.51 -0.11 17.09
C SER A 368 1.91 -0.71 17.21
N ASP A 369 2.03 -2.03 17.15
CA ASP A 369 3.34 -2.69 17.20
C ASP A 369 4.15 -2.43 15.93
N ILE A 370 3.48 -2.34 14.78
CA ILE A 370 4.09 -1.93 13.52
C ILE A 370 4.62 -0.50 13.65
N ILE A 371 3.81 0.42 14.19
CA ILE A 371 4.21 1.83 14.41
C ILE A 371 5.47 1.89 15.30
N ASP A 372 5.50 1.10 16.37
CA ASP A 372 6.62 1.06 17.31
C ASP A 372 7.89 0.45 16.69
N SER A 373 7.76 -0.37 15.64
CA SER A 373 8.88 -0.98 14.91
C SER A 373 9.42 -0.13 13.73
N ILE A 374 8.72 0.94 13.31
CA ILE A 374 9.18 1.84 12.23
C ILE A 374 10.62 2.36 12.46
N PRO A 375 11.02 2.83 13.67
CA PRO A 375 12.38 3.30 13.90
C PRO A 375 13.45 2.25 13.65
N GLU A 376 13.17 0.99 13.98
CA GLU A 376 14.10 -0.11 13.73
C GLU A 376 14.16 -0.49 12.26
N ALA A 377 13.03 -0.44 11.55
CA ALA A 377 13.01 -0.63 10.11
C ALA A 377 13.93 0.38 9.39
N PHE A 378 13.99 1.64 9.86
CA PHE A 378 14.97 2.62 9.34
C PHE A 378 16.42 2.20 9.59
N VAL A 379 16.75 1.75 10.80
CA VAL A 379 18.11 1.32 11.16
C VAL A 379 18.52 0.16 10.27
N LEU A 380 17.66 -0.86 10.18
CA LEU A 380 17.90 -2.03 9.35
C LEU A 380 18.06 -1.65 7.88
N LEU A 381 17.16 -0.83 7.32
CA LEU A 381 17.25 -0.44 5.91
C LEU A 381 18.55 0.33 5.61
N LYS A 382 19.03 1.17 6.54
CA LYS A 382 20.32 1.89 6.42
C LYS A 382 21.55 1.00 6.56
N GLU A 383 21.49 -0.10 7.29
CA GLU A 383 22.61 -1.06 7.36
C GLU A 383 22.90 -1.70 6.00
N GLY A 384 21.91 -1.79 5.10
CA GLY A 384 22.12 -2.25 3.73
C GLY A 384 22.86 -1.29 2.80
N LEU A 385 23.11 -0.05 3.25
CA LEU A 385 23.91 0.95 2.54
C LEU A 385 25.41 0.89 2.91
N LYS A 386 25.77 0.13 3.94
CA LYS A 386 27.16 -0.13 4.36
C LYS A 386 27.65 -1.42 3.73
#